data_AF-A0A381TX57-F1
#
_entry.id   AF-A0A381TX57-F1
#
_cell.length_a   1.000
_cell.length_b   1.000
_cell.length_c   1.000
_cell.angle_alpha   90.00
_cell.angle_beta   90.00
_cell.angle_gamma   90.00
#
_symmetry.space_group_name_H-M   'P 1'
#
loop_
_entity.id
_entity.type
_entity.pdbx_description
1 polymer ?
#
loop_
_entity_poly.entity_id
_entity_poly.type
_entity_poly.pdbx_seq_one_letter_code
_entity_poly.pdbx_strand_id
1 'polypeptide(L)'
;MLRLADQALTFDDVLLVPEYSDVLPKDVDIRTQLTESIELKIPLISAAMDTVTESRMSIAISELGGIGIVHKNLSIENQSNEVRKVKKYESGVVRDPITIRSDNKVGELIQLTNELSISGMPVVDDGNLVGIVTSRDFRNEQDLEAKVSSIMTPKAKLVTAKEGENLEVIKRLLQDNRIEKILLIDDNFKLTGLVTLKDINKSLDFPNAARDKEGRLIVGAAIGTKPDTMERVQNLIKANVDVLVLDSAHGHSEGVLNQIRLVKSEFPDIQILAGNIATGKAAQDVVKAGADAVKVGIGPGSICTTRVVTGVGVPQITAVAEVSESLKNKNIPVIADGGIRFSGDIAKAIAAGAHSVMLGSILAGTEEAPGEVELYQGRSYKSYRGMGSLGALTDDQDSSDRYFQDSS
;
A
#
# COMPACT_ATOMS: atom_id res chain seq x y z
N MET A 1 33.02 -11.40 24.74
CA MET A 1 32.80 -10.55 23.55
C MET A 1 32.23 -9.23 24.03
N LEU A 2 32.85 -8.10 23.64
CA LEU A 2 32.31 -6.77 23.92
C LEU A 2 30.93 -6.66 23.24
N ARG A 3 29.93 -6.17 23.99
CA ARG A 3 28.57 -5.87 23.47
C ARG A 3 28.49 -4.48 22.81
N LEU A 4 29.63 -3.81 22.70
CA LEU A 4 29.78 -2.49 22.10
C LEU A 4 30.51 -2.68 20.77
N ALA A 5 29.98 -2.14 19.68
CA ALA A 5 30.71 -2.06 18.43
C ALA A 5 31.89 -1.11 18.62
N ASP A 6 33.08 -1.49 18.14
CA ASP A 6 34.29 -0.66 18.30
C ASP A 6 34.17 0.68 17.56
N GLN A 7 33.42 0.73 16.44
CA GLN A 7 33.06 1.94 15.71
C GLN A 7 31.80 1.70 14.88
N ALA A 8 30.89 2.68 14.82
CA ALA A 8 29.70 2.65 13.98
C ALA A 8 29.37 4.06 13.46
N LEU A 9 28.82 4.14 12.24
CA LEU A 9 28.63 5.37 11.48
C LEU A 9 27.15 5.57 11.12
N THR A 10 26.75 6.83 11.02
CA THR A 10 25.45 7.26 10.52
C THR A 10 25.60 8.13 9.27
N PHE A 11 24.48 8.64 8.74
CA PHE A 11 24.45 9.41 7.49
C PHE A 11 25.41 10.60 7.45
N ASP A 12 25.55 11.34 8.56
CA ASP A 12 26.38 12.55 8.63
C ASP A 12 27.89 12.25 8.68
N ASP A 13 28.28 11.02 9.00
CA ASP A 13 29.69 10.64 9.11
C ASP A 13 30.30 10.27 7.75
N VAL A 14 29.49 10.14 6.70
CA VAL A 14 29.90 9.60 5.40
C VAL A 14 29.48 10.46 4.22
N LEU A 15 30.26 10.41 3.15
CA LEU A 15 29.93 10.94 1.82
C LEU A 15 30.19 9.85 0.78
N LEU A 16 29.42 9.86 -0.31
CA LEU A 16 29.69 8.99 -1.46
C LEU A 16 30.82 9.62 -2.30
N VAL A 17 31.81 8.81 -2.64
CA VAL A 17 32.94 9.24 -3.47
C VAL A 17 32.48 9.27 -4.94
N PRO A 18 32.64 10.39 -5.67
CA PRO A 18 32.35 10.41 -7.09
C PRO A 18 33.23 9.45 -7.89
N GLU A 19 32.65 8.73 -8.83
CA GLU A 19 33.36 7.83 -9.74
C GLU A 19 33.06 8.17 -11.21
N TYR A 20 33.80 7.57 -12.13
CA TYR A 20 33.54 7.69 -13.56
C TYR A 20 32.15 7.12 -13.90
N SER A 21 31.36 7.85 -14.69
CA SER A 21 30.05 7.42 -15.17
C SER A 21 29.89 7.80 -16.64
N ASP A 22 29.46 6.85 -17.45
CA ASP A 22 28.97 7.04 -18.82
C ASP A 22 27.44 7.13 -18.89
N VAL A 23 26.74 6.94 -17.76
CA VAL A 23 25.29 7.08 -17.61
C VAL A 23 24.92 8.47 -17.09
N LEU A 24 23.86 9.06 -17.64
CA LEU A 24 23.31 10.34 -17.19
C LEU A 24 22.15 10.13 -16.19
N PRO A 25 21.89 11.07 -15.26
CA PRO A 25 20.82 10.94 -14.28
C PRO A 25 19.40 10.73 -14.82
N LYS A 26 19.12 11.12 -16.07
CA LYS A 26 17.82 10.90 -16.72
C LYS A 26 17.63 9.48 -17.26
N ASP A 27 18.74 8.75 -17.42
CA ASP A 27 18.80 7.43 -18.04
C ASP A 27 18.97 6.32 -16.98
N VAL A 28 19.05 6.69 -15.69
CA VAL A 28 19.16 5.72 -14.58
C VAL A 28 17.82 5.06 -14.31
N ASP A 29 17.87 3.76 -14.02
CA ASP A 29 16.72 2.99 -13.55
C ASP A 29 16.74 2.91 -12.02
N ILE A 30 15.66 3.37 -11.40
CA ILE A 30 15.49 3.40 -9.94
C ILE A 30 14.45 2.39 -9.45
N ARG A 31 14.03 1.46 -10.31
CA ARG A 31 13.20 0.32 -9.92
C ARG A 31 13.92 -0.54 -8.88
N THR A 32 13.16 -1.09 -7.95
CA THR A 32 13.71 -1.92 -6.87
C THR A 32 12.74 -3.02 -6.45
N GLN A 33 13.25 -4.10 -5.89
CA GLN A 33 12.43 -5.15 -5.31
C GLN A 33 12.11 -4.83 -3.85
N LEU A 34 10.82 -4.84 -3.51
CA LEU A 34 10.35 -4.80 -2.12
C LEU A 34 10.38 -6.20 -1.51
N THR A 35 9.96 -7.19 -2.28
CA THR A 35 10.06 -8.63 -2.00
C THR A 35 10.33 -9.35 -3.33
N GLU A 36 10.44 -10.68 -3.32
CA GLU A 36 10.62 -11.44 -4.57
C GLU A 36 9.46 -11.24 -5.59
N SER A 37 8.24 -10.98 -5.10
CA SER A 37 7.05 -10.85 -5.95
C SER A 37 6.57 -9.42 -6.17
N ILE A 38 7.12 -8.43 -5.45
CA ILE A 38 6.67 -7.04 -5.50
C ILE A 38 7.84 -6.14 -5.92
N GLU A 39 7.73 -5.59 -7.13
CA GLU A 39 8.63 -4.56 -7.66
C GLU A 39 8.02 -3.16 -7.46
N LEU A 40 8.83 -2.22 -6.98
CA LEU A 40 8.52 -0.79 -6.93
C LEU A 40 9.19 -0.07 -8.10
N LYS A 41 8.57 1.01 -8.58
CA LYS A 41 9.15 1.88 -9.61
C LYS A 41 10.09 2.94 -9.06
N ILE A 42 9.96 3.25 -7.77
CA ILE A 42 10.89 4.08 -7.01
C ILE A 42 11.16 3.43 -5.64
N PRO A 43 12.34 3.64 -5.02
CA PRO A 43 12.73 2.94 -3.80
C PRO A 43 12.15 3.58 -2.53
N LEU A 44 10.90 4.05 -2.57
CA LEU A 44 10.27 4.82 -1.50
C LEU A 44 9.07 4.10 -0.89
N ILE A 45 9.05 4.03 0.43
CA ILE A 45 7.98 3.45 1.24
C ILE A 45 7.51 4.50 2.27
N SER A 46 6.21 4.72 2.42
CA SER A 46 5.70 5.58 3.50
C SER A 46 5.52 4.79 4.79
N ALA A 47 5.97 5.37 5.92
CA ALA A 47 6.04 4.67 7.20
C ALA A 47 4.65 4.35 7.78
N ALA A 48 4.55 3.22 8.48
CA ALA A 48 3.34 2.76 9.16
C ALA A 48 3.04 3.55 10.44
N MET A 49 2.65 4.82 10.28
CA MET A 49 2.37 5.74 11.37
C MET A 49 1.06 6.47 11.15
N ASP A 50 0.34 6.75 12.23
CA ASP A 50 -0.96 7.43 12.26
C ASP A 50 -0.94 8.89 11.81
N THR A 51 0.26 9.45 11.66
CA THR A 51 0.53 10.81 11.17
C THR A 51 1.22 10.80 9.80
N VAL A 52 1.30 9.64 9.15
CA VAL A 52 1.98 9.48 7.86
C VAL A 52 1.13 8.74 6.84
N THR A 53 0.61 7.55 7.16
CA THR A 53 0.07 6.66 6.11
C THR A 53 -1.29 6.07 6.43
N GLU A 54 -2.31 6.63 5.78
CA GLU A 54 -3.62 5.99 5.54
C GLU A 54 -3.83 5.81 4.02
N SER A 55 -5.07 5.60 3.55
CA SER A 55 -5.35 5.38 2.12
C SER A 55 -4.90 6.53 1.22
N ARG A 56 -5.06 7.79 1.62
CA ARG A 56 -4.68 8.95 0.79
C ARG A 56 -3.19 8.97 0.46
N MET A 57 -2.34 8.87 1.49
CA MET A 57 -0.88 8.75 1.31
C MET A 57 -0.53 7.50 0.51
N SER A 58 -1.15 6.36 0.82
CA SER A 58 -0.87 5.09 0.14
C SER A 58 -1.20 5.15 -1.35
N ILE A 59 -2.33 5.78 -1.72
CA ILE A 59 -2.70 6.02 -3.12
C ILE A 59 -1.64 6.89 -3.81
N ALA A 60 -1.32 8.04 -3.23
CA ALA A 60 -0.41 9.01 -3.85
C ALA A 60 1.00 8.44 -4.04
N ILE A 61 1.55 7.75 -3.04
CA ILE A 61 2.89 7.16 -3.18
C ILE A 61 2.89 5.98 -4.15
N SER A 62 1.83 5.16 -4.20
CA SER A 62 1.71 4.06 -5.16
C SER A 62 1.49 4.56 -6.59
N GLU A 63 0.75 5.65 -6.80
CA GLU A 63 0.63 6.35 -8.10
C GLU A 63 2.00 6.85 -8.61
N LEU A 64 2.88 7.29 -7.71
CA LEU A 64 4.24 7.71 -8.04
C LEU A 64 5.23 6.54 -8.15
N GLY A 65 4.80 5.31 -7.87
CA GLY A 65 5.60 4.09 -8.05
C GLY A 65 6.25 3.53 -6.78
N GLY A 66 5.98 4.11 -5.61
CA GLY A 66 6.38 3.57 -4.32
C GLY A 66 5.28 2.67 -3.72
N ILE A 67 5.23 2.59 -2.39
CA ILE A 67 4.16 1.88 -1.67
C ILE A 67 3.91 2.52 -0.31
N GLY A 68 2.64 2.58 0.11
CA GLY A 68 2.27 3.00 1.45
C GLY A 68 1.97 1.83 2.38
N ILE A 69 2.44 1.92 3.63
CA ILE A 69 2.10 0.95 4.68
C ILE A 69 1.06 1.55 5.64
N VAL A 70 -0.18 1.08 5.56
CA VAL A 70 -1.25 1.52 6.46
C VAL A 70 -0.92 1.10 7.90
N HIS A 71 -0.93 2.05 8.84
CA HIS A 71 -0.65 1.79 10.25
C HIS A 71 -1.70 0.89 10.92
N LYS A 72 -1.33 0.29 12.06
CA LYS A 72 -2.22 -0.59 12.85
C LYS A 72 -2.92 0.10 14.02
N ASN A 73 -2.67 1.40 14.25
CA ASN A 73 -3.41 2.24 15.21
C ASN A 73 -4.84 2.56 14.71
N LEU A 74 -5.56 1.51 14.32
CA LEU A 74 -6.92 1.49 13.79
C LEU A 74 -7.53 0.14 14.20
N SER A 75 -8.85 0.10 14.38
CA SER A 75 -9.56 -1.17 14.46
C SER A 75 -9.27 -2.06 13.24
N ILE A 76 -9.39 -3.37 13.40
CA ILE A 76 -9.19 -4.35 12.31
C ILE A 76 -10.04 -3.98 11.08
N GLU A 77 -11.29 -3.59 11.32
CA GLU A 77 -12.22 -3.16 10.27
C GLU A 77 -11.76 -1.87 9.58
N ASN A 78 -11.36 -0.84 10.34
CA ASN A 78 -10.94 0.43 9.77
C ASN A 78 -9.64 0.29 8.98
N GLN A 79 -8.65 -0.46 9.48
CA GLN A 79 -7.43 -0.73 8.73
C GLN A 79 -7.72 -1.45 7.41
N SER A 80 -8.61 -2.45 7.44
CA SER A 80 -9.03 -3.16 6.24
C SER A 80 -9.80 -2.27 5.27
N ASN A 81 -10.59 -1.31 5.79
CA ASN A 81 -11.27 -0.30 4.97
C ASN A 81 -10.27 0.63 4.28
N GLU A 82 -9.21 1.07 4.95
CA GLU A 82 -8.14 1.85 4.32
C GLU A 82 -7.48 1.07 3.18
N VAL A 83 -7.15 -0.20 3.39
CA VAL A 83 -6.62 -1.08 2.32
C VAL A 83 -7.61 -1.19 1.15
N ARG A 84 -8.90 -1.45 1.41
CA ARG A 84 -9.94 -1.51 0.36
C ARG A 84 -10.05 -0.22 -0.43
N LYS A 85 -9.93 0.95 0.22
CA LYS A 85 -9.94 2.25 -0.47
C LYS A 85 -8.80 2.34 -1.49
N VAL A 86 -7.59 1.90 -1.13
CA VAL A 86 -6.44 1.89 -2.05
C VAL A 86 -6.68 0.91 -3.20
N LYS A 87 -7.07 -0.34 -2.90
CA LYS A 87 -7.28 -1.38 -3.93
C LYS A 87 -8.43 -1.05 -4.89
N LYS A 88 -9.44 -0.29 -4.45
CA LYS A 88 -10.56 0.17 -5.29
C LYS A 88 -10.31 1.49 -6.00
N TYR A 89 -9.24 2.22 -5.66
CA TYR A 89 -9.01 3.55 -6.19
C TYR A 89 -8.77 3.53 -7.70
N GLU A 90 -7.94 2.62 -8.18
CA GLU A 90 -7.76 2.29 -9.59
C GLU A 90 -8.05 0.80 -9.71
N SER A 91 -9.14 0.45 -10.40
CA SER A 91 -9.53 -0.96 -10.53
C SER A 91 -9.02 -1.61 -11.82
N GLY A 92 -8.33 -0.83 -12.67
CA GLY A 92 -7.93 -1.28 -14.01
C GLY A 92 -9.13 -1.85 -14.77
N VAL A 93 -9.11 -3.17 -14.97
CA VAL A 93 -10.28 -3.95 -15.42
C VAL A 93 -11.02 -4.49 -14.20
N VAL A 94 -12.25 -4.02 -13.96
CA VAL A 94 -13.13 -4.59 -12.94
C VAL A 94 -13.60 -5.96 -13.42
N ARG A 95 -12.99 -7.03 -12.89
CA ARG A 95 -13.45 -8.41 -13.08
C ARG A 95 -14.64 -8.69 -12.16
N ASP A 96 -15.64 -9.38 -12.69
CA ASP A 96 -16.92 -9.65 -12.00
C ASP A 96 -17.63 -8.37 -11.47
N PRO A 97 -17.97 -7.43 -12.37
CA PRO A 97 -18.63 -6.20 -11.97
C PRO A 97 -20.01 -6.49 -11.37
N ILE A 98 -20.39 -5.75 -10.33
CA ILE A 98 -21.70 -5.89 -9.69
C ILE A 98 -22.78 -5.56 -10.71
N THR A 99 -23.68 -6.51 -10.95
CA THR A 99 -24.74 -6.42 -11.96
C THR A 99 -26.12 -6.27 -11.34
N ILE A 100 -27.09 -5.83 -12.13
CA ILE A 100 -28.51 -5.76 -11.77
C ILE A 100 -29.35 -6.52 -12.81
N ARG A 101 -30.52 -7.04 -12.46
CA ARG A 101 -31.44 -7.66 -13.42
C ARG A 101 -32.31 -6.60 -14.08
N SER A 102 -32.82 -6.92 -15.27
CA SER A 102 -33.66 -5.98 -16.04
C SER A 102 -35.07 -5.80 -15.46
N ASP A 103 -35.50 -6.71 -14.59
CA ASP A 103 -36.79 -6.71 -13.88
C ASP A 103 -36.75 -6.07 -12.49
N ASN A 104 -35.55 -5.74 -11.97
CA ASN A 104 -35.40 -4.94 -10.76
C ASN A 104 -36.04 -3.55 -10.94
N LYS A 105 -36.44 -2.96 -9.81
CA LYS A 105 -37.02 -1.61 -9.78
C LYS A 105 -35.94 -0.54 -9.83
N VAL A 106 -36.26 0.63 -10.38
CA VAL A 106 -35.36 1.80 -10.36
C VAL A 106 -35.01 2.22 -8.94
N GLY A 107 -35.94 2.12 -7.98
CA GLY A 107 -35.66 2.38 -6.57
C GLY A 107 -34.55 1.49 -5.99
N GLU A 108 -34.54 0.20 -6.34
CA GLU A 108 -33.50 -0.76 -5.91
C GLU A 108 -32.14 -0.41 -6.55
N LEU A 109 -32.14 -0.03 -7.82
CA LEU A 109 -30.93 0.45 -8.51
C LEU A 109 -30.34 1.68 -7.82
N ILE A 110 -31.18 2.67 -7.48
CA ILE A 110 -30.73 3.91 -6.82
C ILE A 110 -30.16 3.59 -5.43
N GLN A 111 -30.82 2.72 -4.67
CA GLN A 111 -30.31 2.28 -3.38
C GLN A 111 -28.94 1.60 -3.52
N LEU A 112 -28.82 0.62 -4.41
CA LEU A 112 -27.62 -0.16 -4.60
C LEU A 112 -26.44 0.69 -5.11
N THR A 113 -26.71 1.63 -6.03
CA THR A 113 -25.69 2.55 -6.56
C THR A 113 -25.20 3.53 -5.50
N ASN A 114 -26.06 3.99 -4.59
CA ASN A 114 -25.67 4.84 -3.45
C ASN A 114 -24.85 4.05 -2.41
N GLU A 115 -25.32 2.87 -2.01
CA GLU A 115 -24.64 2.01 -1.03
C GLU A 115 -23.23 1.61 -1.51
N LEU A 116 -23.07 1.34 -2.79
CA LEU A 116 -21.81 0.89 -3.37
C LEU A 116 -20.96 2.03 -3.96
N SER A 117 -21.49 3.25 -4.00
CA SER A 117 -20.86 4.41 -4.65
C SER A 117 -20.50 4.16 -6.13
N ILE A 118 -21.37 3.47 -6.86
CA ILE A 118 -21.18 3.09 -8.26
C ILE A 118 -22.06 3.94 -9.17
N SER A 119 -21.48 4.60 -10.17
CA SER A 119 -22.20 5.51 -11.09
C SER A 119 -23.02 4.80 -12.19
N GLY A 120 -23.25 3.49 -12.08
CA GLY A 120 -23.90 2.69 -13.11
C GLY A 120 -23.44 1.24 -13.17
N MET A 121 -24.34 0.35 -13.57
CA MET A 121 -24.23 -1.09 -13.44
C MET A 121 -24.54 -1.80 -14.77
N PRO A 122 -23.80 -2.87 -15.10
CA PRO A 122 -24.21 -3.80 -16.15
C PRO A 122 -25.54 -4.46 -15.81
N VAL A 123 -26.38 -4.66 -16.82
CA VAL A 123 -27.66 -5.36 -16.66
C VAL A 123 -27.51 -6.78 -17.23
N VAL A 124 -27.74 -7.79 -16.38
CA VAL A 124 -27.55 -9.20 -16.72
C VAL A 124 -28.79 -10.01 -16.31
N ASP A 125 -29.33 -10.75 -17.26
CA ASP A 125 -30.45 -11.68 -17.05
C ASP A 125 -30.02 -13.10 -17.43
N ASP A 126 -30.29 -14.07 -16.54
CA ASP A 126 -29.96 -15.49 -16.74
C ASP A 126 -28.51 -15.72 -17.21
N GLY A 127 -27.58 -14.91 -16.70
CA GLY A 127 -26.15 -14.96 -17.03
C GLY A 127 -25.77 -14.33 -18.38
N ASN A 128 -26.69 -13.63 -19.05
CA ASN A 128 -26.45 -12.93 -20.32
C ASN A 128 -26.44 -11.42 -20.13
N LEU A 129 -25.48 -10.75 -20.74
CA LEU A 129 -25.44 -9.29 -20.78
C LEU A 129 -26.57 -8.76 -21.69
N VAL A 130 -27.49 -7.99 -21.10
CA VAL A 130 -28.68 -7.45 -21.77
C VAL A 130 -28.70 -5.92 -21.85
N GLY A 131 -27.85 -5.22 -21.09
CA GLY A 131 -27.79 -3.76 -21.11
C GLY A 131 -26.76 -3.16 -20.16
N ILE A 132 -26.77 -1.83 -20.08
CA ILE A 132 -26.08 -1.06 -19.03
C ILE A 132 -27.01 0.08 -18.59
N VAL A 133 -27.00 0.38 -17.30
CA VAL A 133 -27.70 1.54 -16.75
C VAL A 133 -26.71 2.43 -16.00
N THR A 134 -26.77 3.72 -16.23
CA THR A 134 -25.81 4.71 -15.70
C THR A 134 -26.51 5.80 -14.91
N SER A 135 -25.75 6.55 -14.12
CA SER A 135 -26.29 7.68 -13.34
C SER A 135 -27.01 8.70 -14.20
N ARG A 136 -26.68 8.83 -15.49
CA ARG A 136 -27.40 9.71 -16.42
C ARG A 136 -28.82 9.24 -16.71
N ASP A 137 -29.06 7.93 -16.62
CA ASP A 137 -30.35 7.31 -16.96
C ASP A 137 -31.34 7.40 -15.80
N PHE A 138 -30.89 7.30 -14.54
CA PHE A 138 -31.77 7.29 -13.36
C PHE A 138 -31.73 8.55 -12.50
N ARG A 139 -30.78 9.50 -12.70
CA ARG A 139 -30.66 10.70 -11.84
C ARG A 139 -31.92 11.57 -11.79
N ASN A 140 -32.68 11.61 -12.88
CA ASN A 140 -33.92 12.40 -12.98
C ASN A 140 -35.18 11.54 -13.03
N GLU A 141 -35.06 10.23 -12.79
CA GLU A 141 -36.20 9.32 -12.83
C GLU A 141 -37.06 9.52 -11.58
N GLN A 142 -38.36 9.72 -11.79
CA GLN A 142 -39.32 9.96 -10.69
C GLN A 142 -40.11 8.70 -10.37
N ASP A 143 -40.26 7.79 -11.33
CA ASP A 143 -40.95 6.53 -11.12
C ASP A 143 -39.99 5.47 -10.57
N LEU A 144 -39.95 5.35 -9.24
CA LEU A 144 -39.13 4.35 -8.55
C LEU A 144 -39.62 2.91 -8.78
N GLU A 145 -40.86 2.74 -9.24
CA GLU A 145 -41.49 1.44 -9.49
C GLU A 145 -41.27 0.97 -10.94
N ALA A 146 -40.78 1.85 -11.81
CA ALA A 146 -40.35 1.49 -13.15
C ALA A 146 -39.27 0.40 -13.10
N LYS A 147 -39.20 -0.41 -14.16
CA LYS A 147 -38.19 -1.46 -14.29
C LYS A 147 -36.90 -0.88 -14.84
N VAL A 148 -35.75 -1.44 -14.46
CA VAL A 148 -34.44 -1.05 -15.02
C VAL A 148 -34.43 -1.15 -16.56
N SER A 149 -35.11 -2.16 -17.12
CA SER A 149 -35.28 -2.34 -18.57
C SER A 149 -35.88 -1.14 -19.32
N SER A 150 -36.66 -0.26 -18.67
CA SER A 150 -37.25 0.90 -19.34
C SER A 150 -36.29 2.09 -19.48
N ILE A 151 -35.23 2.14 -18.68
CA ILE A 151 -34.26 3.25 -18.66
C ILE A 151 -32.85 2.85 -19.11
N MET A 152 -32.53 1.56 -19.15
CA MET A 152 -31.19 1.09 -19.53
C MET A 152 -30.89 1.31 -21.03
N THR A 153 -29.60 1.39 -21.36
CA THR A 153 -29.14 1.21 -22.73
C THR A 153 -29.20 -0.29 -23.09
N PRO A 154 -30.02 -0.71 -24.08
CA PRO A 154 -30.25 -2.11 -24.38
C PRO A 154 -29.09 -2.73 -25.16
N LYS A 155 -28.98 -4.07 -25.11
CA LYS A 155 -27.97 -4.89 -25.82
C LYS A 155 -27.66 -4.43 -27.25
N ALA A 156 -28.69 -4.12 -28.04
CA ALA A 156 -28.55 -3.71 -29.44
C ALA A 156 -27.78 -2.38 -29.65
N LYS A 157 -27.65 -1.56 -28.60
CA LYS A 157 -26.95 -0.26 -28.62
C LYS A 157 -25.66 -0.29 -27.79
N LEU A 158 -25.30 -1.42 -27.20
CA LEU A 158 -24.09 -1.51 -26.38
C LEU A 158 -22.85 -1.44 -27.26
N VAL A 159 -21.93 -0.57 -26.86
CA VAL A 159 -20.55 -0.60 -27.30
C VAL A 159 -19.79 -1.45 -26.30
N THR A 160 -19.12 -2.50 -26.79
CA THR A 160 -18.43 -3.50 -25.97
C THR A 160 -17.03 -3.74 -26.54
N ALA A 161 -16.14 -4.30 -25.73
CA ALA A 161 -14.83 -4.76 -26.15
C ALA A 161 -14.64 -6.23 -25.74
N LYS A 162 -13.74 -6.96 -26.40
CA LYS A 162 -13.43 -8.32 -25.98
C LYS A 162 -12.56 -8.33 -24.71
N GLU A 163 -12.64 -9.40 -23.94
CA GLU A 163 -11.66 -9.62 -22.87
C GLU A 163 -10.23 -9.64 -23.43
N GLY A 164 -9.32 -8.93 -22.77
CA GLY A 164 -7.93 -8.80 -23.22
C GLY A 164 -7.70 -7.83 -24.38
N GLU A 165 -8.72 -7.06 -24.79
CA GLU A 165 -8.59 -6.03 -25.82
C GLU A 165 -7.55 -4.97 -25.45
N ASN A 166 -6.88 -4.40 -26.45
CA ASN A 166 -5.84 -3.40 -26.23
C ASN A 166 -6.43 -2.11 -25.61
N LEU A 167 -5.77 -1.55 -24.58
CA LEU A 167 -6.21 -0.31 -23.91
C LEU A 167 -6.37 0.88 -24.89
N GLU A 168 -5.53 0.98 -25.92
CA GLU A 168 -5.66 2.02 -26.95
C GLU A 168 -6.91 1.84 -27.81
N VAL A 169 -7.32 0.59 -28.07
CA VAL A 169 -8.58 0.30 -28.78
C VAL A 169 -9.77 0.64 -27.89
N ILE A 170 -9.73 0.21 -26.61
CA ILE A 170 -10.76 0.55 -25.62
C ILE A 170 -10.91 2.08 -25.50
N LYS A 171 -9.80 2.81 -25.44
CA LYS A 171 -9.79 4.27 -25.36
C LYS A 171 -10.47 4.91 -26.57
N ARG A 172 -10.16 4.45 -27.79
CA ARG A 172 -10.84 4.92 -29.00
C ARG A 172 -12.34 4.63 -28.95
N LEU A 173 -12.75 3.42 -28.56
CA LEU A 173 -14.16 3.06 -28.43
C LEU A 173 -14.90 3.98 -27.46
N LEU A 174 -14.31 4.29 -26.30
CA LEU A 174 -14.88 5.23 -25.33
C LEU A 174 -15.00 6.66 -25.91
N GLN A 175 -13.97 7.15 -26.60
CA GLN A 175 -13.92 8.49 -27.19
C GLN A 175 -14.90 8.65 -28.36
N ASP A 176 -14.86 7.74 -29.33
CA ASP A 176 -15.67 7.78 -30.56
C ASP A 176 -17.17 7.70 -30.23
N ASN A 177 -17.52 6.91 -29.22
CA ASN A 177 -18.91 6.72 -28.79
C ASN A 177 -19.33 7.66 -27.64
N ARG A 178 -18.41 8.51 -27.14
CA ARG A 178 -18.65 9.48 -26.04
C ARG A 178 -19.25 8.85 -24.78
N ILE A 179 -18.73 7.68 -24.41
CA ILE A 179 -19.16 6.91 -23.24
C ILE A 179 -18.02 6.83 -22.21
N GLU A 180 -18.37 6.69 -20.93
CA GLU A 180 -17.42 6.66 -19.81
C GLU A 180 -17.08 5.25 -19.32
N LYS A 181 -17.81 4.24 -19.81
CA LYS A 181 -17.70 2.84 -19.39
C LYS A 181 -17.80 1.94 -20.61
N ILE A 182 -16.98 0.91 -20.65
CA ILE A 182 -17.07 -0.16 -21.64
C ILE A 182 -17.17 -1.51 -20.94
N LEU A 183 -18.07 -2.34 -21.44
CA LEU A 183 -18.25 -3.71 -20.95
C LEU A 183 -17.35 -4.64 -21.73
N LEU A 184 -16.61 -5.48 -21.01
CA LEU A 184 -15.81 -6.55 -21.60
C LEU A 184 -16.65 -7.81 -21.72
N ILE A 185 -16.57 -8.46 -22.88
CA ILE A 185 -17.33 -9.67 -23.19
C ILE A 185 -16.45 -10.80 -23.70
N ASP A 186 -16.92 -12.03 -23.49
CA ASP A 186 -16.39 -13.23 -24.16
C ASP A 186 -17.00 -13.42 -25.57
N ASP A 187 -16.59 -14.48 -26.26
CA ASP A 187 -17.12 -14.83 -27.59
C ASP A 187 -18.61 -15.20 -27.59
N ASN A 188 -19.20 -15.51 -26.44
CA ASN A 188 -20.63 -15.81 -26.27
C ASN A 188 -21.45 -14.58 -25.82
N PHE A 189 -20.84 -13.38 -25.79
CA PHE A 189 -21.46 -12.15 -25.30
C PHE A 189 -21.81 -12.19 -23.80
N LYS A 190 -21.12 -13.00 -23.01
CA LYS A 190 -21.20 -12.94 -21.55
C LYS A 190 -20.30 -11.85 -21.02
N LEU A 191 -20.74 -11.17 -19.97
CA LEU A 191 -19.98 -10.13 -19.30
C LEU A 191 -18.79 -10.75 -18.56
N THR A 192 -17.57 -10.31 -18.88
CA THR A 192 -16.33 -10.76 -18.22
C THR A 192 -15.70 -9.65 -17.39
N GLY A 193 -16.00 -8.39 -17.70
CA GLY A 193 -15.49 -7.26 -16.94
C GLY A 193 -16.04 -5.90 -17.34
N LEU A 194 -15.54 -4.85 -16.70
CA LEU A 194 -15.87 -3.45 -16.98
C LEU A 194 -14.61 -2.60 -16.89
N VAL A 195 -14.44 -1.68 -17.83
CA VAL A 195 -13.37 -0.67 -17.81
C VAL A 195 -14.00 0.73 -17.83
N THR A 196 -13.46 1.64 -17.01
CA THR A 196 -13.93 3.03 -16.98
C THR A 196 -12.91 3.98 -17.60
N LEU A 197 -13.41 5.06 -18.21
CA LEU A 197 -12.57 6.14 -18.73
C LEU A 197 -11.73 6.79 -17.61
N LYS A 198 -12.26 6.83 -16.39
CA LYS A 198 -11.55 7.33 -15.21
C LYS A 198 -10.30 6.50 -14.92
N ASP A 199 -10.41 5.18 -14.94
CA ASP A 199 -9.26 4.28 -14.71
C ASP A 199 -8.21 4.41 -15.83
N ILE A 200 -8.64 4.54 -17.08
CA ILE A 200 -7.72 4.75 -18.22
C ILE A 200 -6.96 6.08 -18.07
N ASN A 201 -7.65 7.16 -17.70
CA ASN A 201 -7.00 8.46 -17.51
C ASN A 201 -5.98 8.41 -16.37
N LYS A 202 -6.32 7.78 -15.24
CA LYS A 202 -5.36 7.57 -14.14
C LYS A 202 -4.11 6.83 -14.58
N SER A 203 -4.28 5.81 -15.43
CA SER A 203 -3.14 5.06 -15.98
C SER A 203 -2.21 5.92 -16.84
N LEU A 204 -2.75 6.91 -17.56
CA LEU A 204 -1.98 7.85 -18.37
C LEU A 204 -1.32 8.95 -17.53
N ASP A 205 -2.02 9.45 -16.51
CA ASP A 205 -1.50 10.47 -15.60
C ASP A 205 -0.35 9.90 -14.74
N PHE A 206 -0.43 8.62 -14.40
CA PHE A 206 0.55 7.90 -13.57
C PHE A 206 1.08 6.63 -14.26
N PRO A 207 1.96 6.80 -15.28
CA PRO A 207 2.51 5.69 -16.04
C PRO A 207 3.46 4.82 -15.21
N ASN A 208 4.09 5.40 -14.19
CA ASN A 208 5.01 4.72 -13.27
C ASN A 208 4.34 4.22 -11.99
N ALA A 209 3.00 4.18 -11.92
CA ALA A 209 2.32 3.67 -10.74
C ALA A 209 2.69 2.20 -10.47
N ALA A 210 2.87 1.88 -9.19
CA ALA A 210 3.11 0.53 -8.74
C ALA A 210 1.77 -0.20 -8.59
N ARG A 211 1.58 -1.23 -9.42
CA ARG A 211 0.34 -1.99 -9.55
C ARG A 211 0.57 -3.47 -9.33
N ASP A 212 -0.45 -4.15 -8.82
CA ASP A 212 -0.51 -5.60 -8.76
C ASP A 212 -0.80 -6.22 -10.13
N LYS A 213 -0.87 -7.55 -10.18
CA LYS A 213 -1.14 -8.32 -11.40
C LYS A 213 -2.52 -8.05 -12.01
N GLU A 214 -3.44 -7.47 -11.26
CA GLU A 214 -4.79 -7.09 -11.70
C GLU A 214 -4.87 -5.63 -12.15
N GLY A 215 -3.78 -4.87 -12.03
CA GLY A 215 -3.72 -3.46 -12.39
C GLY A 215 -4.22 -2.52 -11.29
N ARG A 216 -4.40 -3.02 -10.06
CA ARG A 216 -4.77 -2.19 -8.90
C ARG A 216 -3.52 -1.66 -8.24
N LEU A 217 -3.58 -0.47 -7.64
CA LEU A 217 -2.46 0.05 -6.84
C LEU A 217 -2.06 -0.93 -5.73
N ILE A 218 -0.76 -1.07 -5.50
CA ILE A 218 -0.25 -1.89 -4.38
C ILE A 218 -0.37 -1.14 -3.05
N VAL A 219 -0.54 -1.89 -1.96
CA VAL A 219 -0.61 -1.37 -0.60
C VAL A 219 -0.10 -2.38 0.42
N GLY A 220 0.60 -1.89 1.43
CA GLY A 220 0.98 -2.68 2.59
C GLY A 220 0.19 -2.32 3.83
N ALA A 221 0.19 -3.18 4.84
CA ALA A 221 -0.42 -2.89 6.13
C ALA A 221 0.43 -3.43 7.29
N ALA A 222 0.55 -2.64 8.35
CA ALA A 222 1.26 -3.06 9.55
C ALA A 222 0.44 -4.04 10.39
N ILE A 223 1.12 -4.99 11.02
CA ILE A 223 0.55 -5.94 11.98
C ILE A 223 1.43 -6.03 13.23
N GLY A 224 0.84 -6.49 14.33
CA GLY A 224 1.50 -6.66 15.61
C GLY A 224 1.87 -8.10 15.94
N THR A 225 1.94 -8.38 17.24
CA THR A 225 2.15 -9.75 17.78
C THR A 225 1.12 -10.12 18.85
N LYS A 226 0.04 -9.34 18.95
CA LYS A 226 -1.08 -9.60 19.87
C LYS A 226 -1.89 -10.83 19.46
N PRO A 227 -2.65 -11.46 20.37
CA PRO A 227 -3.48 -12.63 20.07
C PRO A 227 -4.50 -12.43 18.93
N ASP A 228 -5.02 -11.23 18.75
CA ASP A 228 -5.97 -10.86 17.70
C ASP A 228 -5.31 -10.59 16.33
N THR A 229 -3.97 -10.67 16.25
CA THR A 229 -3.22 -10.39 15.00
C THR A 229 -3.67 -11.29 13.86
N MET A 230 -4.02 -12.56 14.12
CA MET A 230 -4.48 -13.45 13.04
C MET A 230 -5.84 -13.06 12.46
N GLU A 231 -6.75 -12.55 13.28
CA GLU A 231 -8.02 -11.99 12.79
C GLU A 231 -7.74 -10.74 11.93
N ARG A 232 -6.81 -9.89 12.35
CA ARG A 232 -6.35 -8.72 11.58
C ARG A 232 -5.78 -9.14 10.22
N VAL A 233 -4.88 -10.11 10.21
CA VAL A 233 -4.26 -10.67 8.99
C VAL A 233 -5.33 -11.20 8.03
N GLN A 234 -6.29 -11.99 8.52
CA GLN A 234 -7.37 -12.53 7.70
C GLN A 234 -8.22 -11.44 7.04
N ASN A 235 -8.55 -10.37 7.78
CA ASN A 235 -9.32 -9.25 7.25
C ASN A 235 -8.54 -8.42 6.22
N LEU A 236 -7.24 -8.21 6.44
CA LEU A 236 -6.35 -7.53 5.50
C LEU A 236 -6.15 -8.32 4.20
N ILE A 237 -5.99 -9.65 4.28
CA ILE A 237 -5.89 -10.53 3.11
C ILE A 237 -7.21 -10.51 2.32
N LYS A 238 -8.37 -10.58 3.00
CA LYS A 238 -9.69 -10.40 2.35
C LYS A 238 -9.85 -9.04 1.68
N ALA A 239 -9.15 -8.02 2.17
CA ALA A 239 -9.09 -6.69 1.57
C ALA A 239 -8.09 -6.58 0.40
N ASN A 240 -7.37 -7.65 0.06
CA ASN A 240 -6.33 -7.73 -0.97
C ASN A 240 -5.09 -6.87 -0.64
N VAL A 241 -4.62 -6.89 0.61
CA VAL A 241 -3.30 -6.35 0.95
C VAL A 241 -2.19 -7.09 0.20
N ASP A 242 -1.19 -6.37 -0.31
CA ASP A 242 -0.10 -6.96 -1.10
C ASP A 242 1.07 -7.42 -0.20
N VAL A 243 1.35 -6.69 0.89
CA VAL A 243 2.42 -7.01 1.85
C VAL A 243 2.02 -6.72 3.28
N LEU A 244 2.31 -7.64 4.19
CA LEU A 244 2.15 -7.45 5.63
C LEU A 244 3.47 -6.99 6.24
N VAL A 245 3.41 -5.94 7.06
CA VAL A 245 4.58 -5.40 7.76
C VAL A 245 4.49 -5.74 9.24
N LEU A 246 5.26 -6.72 9.69
CA LEU A 246 5.35 -7.02 11.12
C LEU A 246 6.29 -6.00 11.76
N ASP A 247 5.69 -5.02 12.44
CA ASP A 247 6.39 -3.84 12.97
C ASP A 247 6.49 -3.88 14.50
N SER A 248 7.67 -4.21 15.00
CA SER A 248 8.01 -4.25 16.42
C SER A 248 9.23 -3.36 16.72
N ALA A 249 9.35 -2.81 17.93
CA ALA A 249 10.58 -2.16 18.35
C ALA A 249 11.76 -3.14 18.45
N HIS A 250 11.49 -4.43 18.63
CA HIS A 250 12.51 -5.49 18.65
C HIS A 250 12.05 -6.72 17.85
N GLY A 251 12.34 -6.70 16.55
CA GLY A 251 11.99 -7.76 15.60
C GLY A 251 12.69 -9.10 15.82
N HIS A 252 13.75 -9.15 16.64
CA HIS A 252 14.48 -10.38 16.98
C HIS A 252 13.97 -11.04 18.27
N SER A 253 12.68 -10.84 18.59
CA SER A 253 12.02 -11.48 19.72
C SER A 253 11.29 -12.76 19.29
N GLU A 254 11.17 -13.74 20.19
CA GLU A 254 10.53 -15.01 19.87
C GLU A 254 9.04 -14.85 19.49
N GLY A 255 8.35 -13.86 20.07
CA GLY A 255 6.97 -13.53 19.71
C GLY A 255 6.85 -13.10 18.25
N VAL A 256 7.77 -12.24 17.78
CA VAL A 256 7.83 -11.82 16.36
C VAL A 256 8.14 -13.02 15.46
N LEU A 257 9.16 -13.83 15.80
CA LEU A 257 9.54 -14.99 14.99
C LEU A 257 8.40 -16.02 14.89
N ASN A 258 7.68 -16.28 15.98
CA ASN A 258 6.53 -17.18 15.98
C ASN A 258 5.36 -16.63 15.16
N GLN A 259 5.10 -15.33 15.23
CA GLN A 259 4.04 -14.71 14.45
C GLN A 259 4.33 -14.79 12.94
N ILE A 260 5.59 -14.60 12.51
CA ILE A 260 5.99 -14.80 11.10
C ILE A 260 5.71 -16.24 10.66
N ARG A 261 6.15 -17.22 11.45
CA ARG A 261 5.95 -18.65 11.15
C ARG A 261 4.45 -18.99 11.06
N LEU A 262 3.64 -18.46 11.98
CA LEU A 262 2.21 -18.69 12.01
C LEU A 262 1.53 -18.12 10.76
N VAL A 263 1.79 -16.86 10.43
CA VAL A 263 1.22 -16.22 9.22
C VAL A 263 1.63 -16.97 7.95
N LYS A 264 2.91 -17.34 7.79
CA LYS A 264 3.36 -18.11 6.62
C LYS A 264 2.82 -19.53 6.59
N SER A 265 2.47 -20.13 7.73
CA SER A 265 1.87 -21.47 7.77
C SER A 265 0.42 -21.47 7.27
N GLU A 266 -0.36 -20.42 7.55
CA GLU A 266 -1.75 -20.28 7.08
C GLU A 266 -1.84 -19.64 5.69
N PHE A 267 -0.95 -18.71 5.39
CA PHE A 267 -0.93 -17.92 4.16
C PHE A 267 0.47 -17.97 3.54
N PRO A 268 0.87 -19.07 2.90
CA PRO A 268 2.26 -19.25 2.42
C PRO A 268 2.67 -18.21 1.36
N ASP A 269 1.71 -17.77 0.54
CA ASP A 269 1.95 -16.85 -0.58
C ASP A 269 2.00 -15.38 -0.15
N ILE A 270 1.49 -15.03 1.04
CA ILE A 270 1.48 -13.63 1.48
C ILE A 270 2.92 -13.15 1.70
N GLN A 271 3.18 -11.93 1.24
CA GLN A 271 4.47 -11.30 1.40
C GLN A 271 4.60 -10.69 2.79
N ILE A 272 5.70 -10.96 3.48
CA ILE A 272 5.97 -10.44 4.83
C ILE A 272 7.28 -9.66 4.85
N LEU A 273 7.17 -8.40 5.26
CA LEU A 273 8.30 -7.56 5.62
C LEU A 273 8.37 -7.45 7.14
N ALA A 274 9.51 -7.81 7.75
CA ALA A 274 9.60 -7.93 9.20
C ALA A 274 10.73 -7.09 9.81
N GLY A 275 10.45 -6.44 10.93
CA GLY A 275 11.44 -5.71 11.71
C GLY A 275 10.84 -5.06 12.96
N ASN A 276 11.51 -4.09 13.58
CA ASN A 276 12.82 -3.55 13.21
C ASN A 276 13.94 -4.42 13.78
N ILE A 277 14.99 -4.59 12.97
CA ILE A 277 16.25 -5.23 13.37
C ILE A 277 17.42 -4.27 13.14
N ALA A 278 18.59 -4.58 13.69
CA ALA A 278 19.79 -3.76 13.52
C ALA A 278 21.09 -4.57 13.43
N THR A 279 21.02 -5.91 13.35
CA THR A 279 22.19 -6.80 13.33
C THR A 279 22.01 -7.90 12.29
N GLY A 280 23.12 -8.41 11.75
CA GLY A 280 23.09 -9.48 10.76
C GLY A 280 22.49 -10.78 11.30
N LYS A 281 22.72 -11.09 12.58
CA LYS A 281 22.13 -12.28 13.22
C LYS A 281 20.61 -12.21 13.30
N ALA A 282 20.07 -11.05 13.67
CA ALA A 282 18.63 -10.81 13.68
C ALA A 282 18.03 -11.00 12.28
N ALA A 283 18.69 -10.46 11.25
CA ALA A 283 18.26 -10.61 9.86
C ALA A 283 18.16 -12.07 9.44
N GLN A 284 19.19 -12.86 9.74
CA GLN A 284 19.21 -14.28 9.40
C GLN A 284 18.08 -15.07 10.09
N ASP A 285 17.79 -14.77 11.36
CA ASP A 285 16.76 -15.49 12.12
C ASP A 285 15.34 -15.08 11.69
N VAL A 286 15.12 -13.80 11.40
CA VAL A 286 13.85 -13.28 10.86
C VAL A 286 13.56 -13.86 9.47
N VAL A 287 14.56 -13.89 8.58
CA VAL A 287 14.42 -14.54 7.26
C VAL A 287 14.18 -16.04 7.41
N LYS A 288 14.89 -16.72 8.31
CA LYS A 288 14.66 -18.14 8.60
C LYS A 288 13.25 -18.43 9.13
N ALA A 289 12.62 -17.47 9.81
CA ALA A 289 11.24 -17.60 10.26
C ALA A 289 10.22 -17.47 9.11
N GLY A 290 10.61 -16.94 7.95
CA GLY A 290 9.79 -16.85 6.75
C GLY A 290 9.52 -15.43 6.24
N ALA A 291 10.26 -14.42 6.72
CA ALA A 291 10.15 -13.06 6.19
C ALA A 291 10.73 -12.98 4.77
N ASP A 292 9.99 -12.34 3.86
CA ASP A 292 10.36 -12.13 2.46
C ASP A 292 11.21 -10.85 2.28
N ALA A 293 11.19 -9.94 3.26
CA ALA A 293 12.07 -8.76 3.35
C ALA A 293 12.30 -8.33 4.81
N VAL A 294 13.37 -7.56 5.06
CA VAL A 294 13.72 -7.10 6.43
C VAL A 294 13.71 -5.58 6.56
N LYS A 295 13.16 -5.09 7.68
CA LYS A 295 13.14 -3.66 8.04
C LYS A 295 14.21 -3.33 9.08
N VAL A 296 15.12 -2.42 8.73
CA VAL A 296 16.33 -2.13 9.49
C VAL A 296 16.29 -0.74 10.09
N GLY A 297 16.49 -0.66 11.40
CA GLY A 297 16.70 0.60 12.11
C GLY A 297 16.15 0.56 13.52
N ILE A 298 17.02 0.62 14.53
CA ILE A 298 16.61 0.74 15.93
C ILE A 298 17.08 2.09 16.48
N GLY A 299 16.10 2.96 16.75
CA GLY A 299 16.31 4.32 17.24
C GLY A 299 16.86 5.41 16.30
N PRO A 300 16.95 5.26 14.96
CA PRO A 300 17.44 6.35 14.10
C PRO A 300 16.38 7.41 13.80
N GLY A 301 15.09 7.13 14.06
CA GLY A 301 13.99 8.01 13.72
C GLY A 301 14.06 9.37 14.42
N SER A 302 13.68 10.44 13.71
CA SER A 302 13.75 11.83 14.19
C SER A 302 12.99 12.11 15.49
N ILE A 303 12.00 11.28 15.80
CA ILE A 303 11.13 11.37 16.98
C ILE A 303 11.27 10.15 17.91
N CYS A 304 12.20 9.24 17.61
CA CYS A 304 12.38 8.03 18.38
C CYS A 304 13.35 8.29 19.53
N THR A 305 12.90 8.05 20.77
CA THR A 305 13.72 8.25 21.97
C THR A 305 14.34 6.95 22.49
N THR A 306 14.19 5.82 21.80
CA THR A 306 14.66 4.49 22.24
C THR A 306 16.13 4.51 22.64
N ARG A 307 17.03 5.11 21.86
CA ARG A 307 18.46 5.18 22.20
C ARG A 307 18.73 5.97 23.48
N VAL A 308 17.99 7.06 23.69
CA VAL A 308 18.15 7.94 24.84
C VAL A 308 17.60 7.28 26.11
N VAL A 309 16.43 6.65 26.01
CA VAL A 309 15.71 6.09 27.16
C VAL A 309 16.23 4.71 27.54
N THR A 310 16.49 3.84 26.55
CA THR A 310 16.87 2.43 26.79
C THR A 310 18.37 2.17 26.66
N GLY A 311 19.11 3.08 26.01
CA GLY A 311 20.51 2.86 25.65
C GLY A 311 20.72 1.89 24.48
N VAL A 312 19.65 1.42 23.82
CA VAL A 312 19.72 0.41 22.74
C VAL A 312 19.56 1.03 21.36
N GLY A 313 20.46 0.68 20.44
CA GLY A 313 20.37 1.03 19.02
C GLY A 313 21.72 0.87 18.31
N VAL A 314 21.71 1.03 16.98
CA VAL A 314 22.92 0.99 16.13
C VAL A 314 22.85 2.14 15.12
N PRO A 315 23.92 2.94 14.93
CA PRO A 315 23.98 3.96 13.87
C PRO A 315 23.56 3.40 12.49
N GLN A 316 22.75 4.18 11.76
CA GLN A 316 21.88 3.61 10.73
C GLN A 316 22.64 3.08 9.51
N ILE A 317 23.73 3.75 9.08
CA ILE A 317 24.54 3.28 7.96
C ILE A 317 25.21 1.95 8.29
N THR A 318 25.80 1.84 9.49
CA THR A 318 26.37 0.56 9.96
C THR A 318 25.32 -0.54 10.07
N ALA A 319 24.14 -0.25 10.62
CA ALA A 319 23.07 -1.25 10.76
C ALA A 319 22.62 -1.80 9.38
N VAL A 320 22.41 -0.90 8.41
CA VAL A 320 22.02 -1.28 7.04
C VAL A 320 23.12 -2.09 6.37
N ALA A 321 24.37 -1.65 6.44
CA ALA A 321 25.50 -2.34 5.84
C ALA A 321 25.72 -3.74 6.43
N GLU A 322 25.65 -3.88 7.76
CA GLU A 322 25.82 -5.17 8.43
C GLU A 322 24.69 -6.14 8.05
N VAL A 323 23.43 -5.68 8.06
CA VAL A 323 22.29 -6.51 7.67
C VAL A 323 22.39 -6.91 6.20
N SER A 324 22.71 -5.97 5.31
CA SER A 324 22.84 -6.23 3.87
C SER A 324 23.94 -7.26 3.58
N GLU A 325 25.13 -7.10 4.16
CA GLU A 325 26.22 -8.06 3.99
C GLU A 325 25.85 -9.46 4.51
N SER A 326 25.12 -9.54 5.63
CA SER A 326 24.66 -10.83 6.18
C SER A 326 23.65 -11.57 5.29
N LEU A 327 23.02 -10.87 4.33
CA LEU A 327 22.00 -11.35 3.41
C LEU A 327 22.45 -11.35 1.94
N LYS A 328 23.70 -10.99 1.63
CA LYS A 328 24.26 -10.75 0.29
C LYS A 328 24.04 -11.86 -0.77
N ASN A 329 23.69 -13.07 -0.35
CA ASN A 329 23.43 -14.22 -1.22
C ASN A 329 22.01 -14.80 -1.08
N LYS A 330 21.10 -14.12 -0.36
CA LYS A 330 19.77 -14.67 -0.03
C LYS A 330 18.61 -14.07 -0.84
N ASN A 331 18.88 -13.17 -1.79
CA ASN A 331 17.85 -12.45 -2.56
C ASN A 331 16.73 -11.87 -1.66
N ILE A 332 17.09 -11.37 -0.47
CA ILE A 332 16.17 -10.77 0.49
C ILE A 332 16.37 -9.26 0.47
N PRO A 333 15.35 -8.46 0.10
CA PRO A 333 15.43 -7.02 0.15
C PRO A 333 15.58 -6.47 1.57
N VAL A 334 16.34 -5.37 1.67
CA VAL A 334 16.65 -4.66 2.93
C VAL A 334 16.06 -3.26 2.86
N ILE A 335 15.23 -2.92 3.85
CA ILE A 335 14.56 -1.62 3.94
C ILE A 335 15.20 -0.80 5.05
N ALA A 336 15.75 0.37 4.72
CA ALA A 336 16.27 1.30 5.73
C ALA A 336 15.14 2.18 6.28
N ASP A 337 14.84 2.05 7.58
CA ASP A 337 13.75 2.75 8.26
C ASP A 337 14.28 3.76 9.28
N GLY A 338 14.04 5.04 9.00
CA GLY A 338 14.34 6.16 9.90
C GLY A 338 15.73 6.80 9.74
N GLY A 339 15.86 8.03 10.25
CA GLY A 339 17.11 8.82 10.23
C GLY A 339 17.37 9.61 8.95
N ILE A 340 16.52 9.45 7.93
CA ILE A 340 16.64 10.13 6.64
C ILE A 340 16.01 11.52 6.75
N ARG A 341 16.80 12.56 6.43
CA ARG A 341 16.34 13.96 6.44
C ARG A 341 16.38 14.58 5.04
N PHE A 342 17.36 14.18 4.23
CA PHE A 342 17.58 14.73 2.90
C PHE A 342 17.66 13.63 1.84
N SER A 343 17.51 14.01 0.57
CA SER A 343 17.63 13.07 -0.56
C SER A 343 19.01 12.39 -0.63
N GLY A 344 20.07 13.06 -0.19
CA GLY A 344 21.41 12.47 -0.08
C GLY A 344 21.47 11.30 0.92
N ASP A 345 20.65 11.31 1.98
CA ASP A 345 20.61 10.21 2.95
C ASP A 345 19.97 8.96 2.33
N ILE A 346 19.02 9.13 1.41
CA ILE A 346 18.43 8.04 0.63
C ILE A 346 19.52 7.38 -0.24
N ALA A 347 20.30 8.18 -0.97
CA ALA A 347 21.40 7.68 -1.78
C ALA A 347 22.44 6.93 -0.93
N LYS A 348 22.79 7.45 0.25
CA LYS A 348 23.70 6.80 1.20
C LYS A 348 23.14 5.48 1.74
N ALA A 349 21.84 5.42 2.05
CA ALA A 349 21.20 4.19 2.51
C ALA A 349 21.22 3.10 1.43
N ILE A 350 20.91 3.46 0.18
CA ILE A 350 20.95 2.54 -0.96
C ILE A 350 22.40 2.07 -1.20
N ALA A 351 23.37 2.98 -1.18
CA ALA A 351 24.79 2.64 -1.31
C ALA A 351 25.31 1.75 -0.16
N ALA A 352 24.74 1.87 1.05
CA ALA A 352 25.02 0.98 2.18
C ALA A 352 24.38 -0.41 2.02
N GLY A 353 23.58 -0.64 0.97
CA GLY A 353 23.01 -1.94 0.63
C GLY A 353 21.51 -2.09 0.91
N ALA A 354 20.80 -1.00 1.21
CA ALA A 354 19.34 -1.01 1.22
C ALA A 354 18.78 -1.06 -0.20
N HIS A 355 17.68 -1.79 -0.39
CA HIS A 355 16.92 -1.83 -1.64
C HIS A 355 15.92 -0.67 -1.71
N SER A 356 15.36 -0.28 -0.57
CA SER A 356 14.40 0.81 -0.44
C SER A 356 14.51 1.50 0.91
N VAL A 357 13.89 2.68 1.02
CA VAL A 357 13.86 3.47 2.25
C VAL A 357 12.43 3.70 2.71
N MET A 358 12.22 3.60 4.03
CA MET A 358 10.96 3.94 4.67
C MET A 358 11.04 5.35 5.28
N LEU A 359 10.12 6.21 4.88
CA LEU A 359 10.10 7.64 5.20
C LEU A 359 8.92 7.98 6.12
N GLY A 360 9.22 8.63 7.25
CA GLY A 360 8.24 9.20 8.18
C GLY A 360 8.15 10.72 8.04
N SER A 361 9.06 11.44 8.71
CA SER A 361 8.98 12.90 8.87
C SER A 361 8.94 13.71 7.58
N ILE A 362 9.57 13.21 6.51
CA ILE A 362 9.57 13.90 5.20
C ILE A 362 8.16 13.90 4.59
N LEU A 363 7.36 12.87 4.89
CA LEU A 363 6.02 12.69 4.33
C LEU A 363 4.90 13.20 5.26
N ALA A 364 5.13 13.28 6.57
CA ALA A 364 4.12 13.68 7.55
C ALA A 364 3.50 15.08 7.31
N GLY A 365 4.24 15.97 6.64
CA GLY A 365 3.79 17.32 6.33
C GLY A 365 3.02 17.48 5.02
N THR A 366 2.89 16.43 4.19
CA THR A 366 2.23 16.56 2.88
C THR A 366 0.72 16.61 3.00
N GLU A 367 0.02 16.99 1.93
CA GLU A 367 -1.44 17.12 1.94
C GLU A 367 -2.15 15.77 2.15
N GLU A 368 -1.54 14.68 1.70
CA GLU A 368 -2.07 13.32 1.73
C GLU A 368 -1.82 12.60 3.06
N ALA A 369 -0.87 13.08 3.87
CA ALA A 369 -0.66 12.56 5.21
C ALA A 369 -1.92 12.81 6.08
N PRO A 370 -2.30 11.86 6.95
CA PRO A 370 -3.42 12.03 7.87
C PRO A 370 -3.14 13.15 8.90
N GLY A 371 -4.21 13.63 9.53
CA GLY A 371 -4.16 14.73 10.48
C GLY A 371 -4.52 16.09 9.89
N GLU A 372 -4.83 17.02 10.78
CA GLU A 372 -5.27 18.37 10.44
C GLU A 372 -4.11 19.34 10.30
N VAL A 373 -4.31 20.39 9.50
CA VAL A 373 -3.34 21.48 9.38
C VAL A 373 -3.53 22.46 10.53
N GLU A 374 -2.48 22.64 11.31
CA GLU A 374 -2.42 23.59 12.43
C GLU A 374 -1.69 24.87 12.02
N LEU A 375 -2.18 26.03 12.45
CA LEU A 375 -1.52 27.31 12.22
C LEU A 375 -0.71 27.70 13.45
N TYR A 376 0.61 27.82 13.28
CA TYR A 376 1.51 28.28 14.33
C TYR A 376 2.40 29.40 13.79
N GLN A 377 2.36 30.56 14.45
CA GLN A 377 3.13 31.76 14.08
C GLN A 377 3.02 32.14 12.59
N GLY A 378 1.81 32.00 12.01
CA GLY A 378 1.53 32.34 10.61
C GLY A 378 2.05 31.33 9.58
N ARG A 379 2.49 30.14 10.02
CA ARG A 379 2.86 29.02 9.16
C ARG A 379 1.96 27.83 9.41
N SER A 380 1.73 27.04 8.37
CA SER A 380 0.99 25.78 8.42
C SER A 380 1.91 24.65 8.87
N TYR A 381 1.43 23.84 9.81
CA TYR A 381 2.10 22.66 10.35
C TYR A 381 1.14 21.46 10.35
N LYS A 382 1.69 20.26 10.37
CA LYS A 382 0.97 19.04 10.71
C LYS A 382 1.65 18.37 11.90
N SER A 383 0.84 17.76 12.77
CA SER A 383 1.36 17.01 13.91
C SER A 383 2.10 15.76 13.41
N TYR A 384 3.26 15.48 14.00
CA TYR A 384 4.06 14.30 13.72
C TYR A 384 4.55 13.70 15.04
N ARG A 385 4.10 12.48 15.35
CA ARG A 385 4.32 11.85 16.65
C ARG A 385 4.87 10.44 16.54
N GLY A 386 5.65 10.04 17.54
CA GLY A 386 6.34 8.76 17.56
C GLY A 386 5.40 7.66 18.01
N MET A 387 5.48 6.48 17.41
CA MET A 387 4.67 5.35 17.86
C MET A 387 4.92 4.97 19.32
N GLY A 388 6.05 5.39 19.91
CA GLY A 388 6.39 5.21 21.33
C GLY A 388 6.20 6.46 22.19
N SER A 389 5.57 7.50 21.65
CA SER A 389 5.17 8.70 22.42
C SER A 389 3.94 8.40 23.27
N LEU A 390 3.78 9.11 24.40
CA LEU A 390 2.61 8.93 25.25
C LEU A 390 1.30 9.11 24.47
N GLY A 391 1.18 10.15 23.64
CA GLY A 391 -0.04 10.37 22.85
C GLY A 391 -0.36 9.24 21.87
N ALA A 392 0.65 8.55 21.32
CA ALA A 392 0.41 7.37 20.48
C ALA A 392 0.05 6.14 21.33
N LEU A 393 0.65 6.00 22.52
CA LEU A 393 0.47 4.88 23.46
C LEU A 393 -0.84 4.95 24.28
N THR A 394 -1.36 6.15 24.54
CA THR A 394 -2.58 6.40 25.33
C THR A 394 -3.84 6.44 24.49
N ASP A 395 -3.73 6.65 23.18
CA ASP A 395 -4.86 6.34 22.29
C ASP A 395 -5.01 4.81 22.36
N ASP A 396 -6.13 4.33 22.90
CA ASP A 396 -6.48 2.93 23.29
C ASP A 396 -6.35 1.86 22.16
N GLN A 397 -5.61 2.12 21.09
CA GLN A 397 -5.50 1.27 19.91
C GLN A 397 -4.02 0.95 19.57
N ASP A 398 -3.56 -0.23 19.99
CA ASP A 398 -2.52 -1.04 19.33
C ASP A 398 -1.10 -0.52 19.13
N SER A 399 -0.69 0.63 19.66
CA SER A 399 0.74 1.05 19.64
C SER A 399 1.55 0.50 20.82
N SER A 400 0.88 0.09 21.91
CA SER A 400 1.48 -0.42 23.16
C SER A 400 2.27 -1.72 22.97
N ASP A 401 1.76 -2.64 22.15
CA ASP A 401 2.40 -3.95 21.92
C ASP A 401 3.78 -3.81 21.28
N ARG A 402 3.95 -2.79 20.43
CA ARG A 402 5.20 -2.50 19.73
C ARG A 402 6.34 -2.29 20.72
N TYR A 403 6.04 -1.75 21.90
CA TYR A 403 7.00 -1.46 22.97
C TYR A 403 6.83 -2.37 24.19
N PHE A 404 6.04 -3.45 24.08
CA PHE A 404 5.81 -4.42 25.16
C PHE A 404 5.22 -3.79 26.43
N GLN A 405 4.34 -2.80 26.27
CA GLN A 405 3.71 -2.05 27.37
C GLN A 405 2.22 -2.35 27.53
N ASP A 406 1.74 -3.54 27.17
CA ASP A 406 0.35 -3.89 27.41
C ASP A 406 0.07 -3.82 28.93
N SER A 407 -0.99 -3.10 29.30
CA SER A 407 -1.39 -2.87 30.69
C SER A 407 -1.68 -4.21 31.36
N SER A 408 -0.91 -4.53 32.39
CA SER A 408 -1.09 -5.69 33.29
C SER A 408 -2.47 -5.75 33.94
#